data_AF-A0A2A5RZ80-F1
#
_entry.id   AF-A0A2A5RZ80-F1
#
_cell.length_a   1.000
_cell.length_b   1.000
_cell.length_c   1.000
_cell.angle_alpha   90.00
_cell.angle_beta   90.00
_cell.angle_gamma   90.00
#
_symmetry.space_group_name_H-M   'P 1'
#
loop_
_entity.id
_entity.type
_entity.pdbx_description
1 polymer ?
#
loop_
_entity_poly.entity_id
_entity_poly.type
_entity_poly.pdbx_seq_one_letter_code
_entity_poly.pdbx_strand_id
1 'polypeptide(L)'
;MNAFRLTQTSTFAIYMGCFLSSVIIGIIMQLAVFGIGLGLFAQMDGVVISLKSLGLACGALVLNSVVSSALSLAILSVTRNRSSLTSLGTLVGTLSGFLSGVYIPMGALPEIGQTIMKCYPGAYSASLFRQILLDEQLKTTFGQVSKSTLTEYKATFGIGLSLNAQLTTAAQDSLILAIFSIGLIGVVAGVLKVRRAEK
;
A
#
# COMPACT_ATOMS: atom_id res chain seq x y z
N MET A 1 13.08 21.81 12.19
CA MET A 1 14.05 20.84 12.74
C MET A 1 15.07 21.46 13.69
N ASN A 2 15.52 22.71 13.51
CA ASN A 2 16.52 23.31 14.43
C ASN A 2 15.96 23.59 15.85
N ALA A 3 14.68 23.92 16.00
CA ALA A 3 14.07 24.19 17.31
C ALA A 3 13.95 22.94 18.22
N PHE A 4 13.73 21.74 17.64
CA PHE A 4 13.62 20.48 18.40
C PHE A 4 14.95 19.90 18.87
N ARG A 5 16.09 20.44 18.40
CA ARG A 5 17.42 20.02 18.90
C ARG A 5 17.79 20.71 20.22
N LEU A 6 17.01 21.70 20.65
CA LEU A 6 17.20 22.44 21.90
C LEU A 6 16.53 21.74 23.08
N THR A 7 15.46 20.98 22.83
CA THR A 7 14.92 19.97 23.75
C THR A 7 15.70 18.69 23.52
N GLN A 8 16.27 18.05 24.56
CA GLN A 8 17.09 16.82 24.49
C GLN A 8 16.33 15.56 24.01
N THR A 9 15.52 15.68 22.97
CA THR A 9 14.75 14.59 22.39
C THR A 9 15.63 13.82 21.40
N SER A 10 15.68 12.50 21.57
CA SER A 10 16.41 11.62 20.64
C SER A 10 15.87 11.79 19.23
N THR A 11 16.74 11.95 18.24
CA THR A 11 16.34 12.04 16.81
C THR A 11 15.44 10.88 16.40
N PHE A 12 15.63 9.69 16.99
CA PHE A 12 14.78 8.54 16.76
C PHE A 12 13.33 8.76 17.23
N ALA A 13 13.13 9.41 18.38
CA ALA A 13 11.81 9.69 18.93
C ALA A 13 11.01 10.65 18.03
N ILE A 14 11.68 11.64 17.43
CA ILE A 14 11.04 12.56 16.46
C ILE A 14 10.54 11.80 15.23
N TYR A 15 11.38 10.95 14.65
CA TYR A 15 11.01 10.17 13.45
C TYR A 15 9.87 9.19 13.76
N MET A 16 9.91 8.51 14.90
CA MET A 16 8.86 7.58 15.31
C MET A 16 7.54 8.30 15.62
N GLY A 17 7.60 9.49 16.23
CA GLY A 17 6.43 10.35 16.42
C GLY A 17 5.79 10.77 15.10
N CYS A 18 6.59 11.25 14.14
CA CYS A 18 6.10 11.58 12.81
C CYS A 18 5.50 10.37 12.08
N PHE A 19 6.13 9.20 12.22
CA PHE A 19 5.63 7.94 11.66
C PHE A 19 4.26 7.60 12.23
N LEU A 20 4.13 7.56 13.57
CA LEU A 20 2.87 7.19 14.21
C LEU A 20 1.75 8.20 13.90
N SER A 21 2.05 9.50 13.90
CA SER A 21 1.09 10.53 13.49
C SER A 21 0.64 10.34 12.04
N SER A 22 1.57 10.02 11.13
CA SER A 22 1.24 9.77 9.72
C SER A 22 0.36 8.53 9.56
N VAL A 23 0.62 7.46 10.32
CA VAL A 23 -0.19 6.25 10.32
C VAL A 23 -1.62 6.56 10.79
N ILE A 24 -1.78 7.30 11.89
CA ILE A 24 -3.11 7.65 12.44
C ILE A 24 -3.89 8.52 11.45
N ILE A 25 -3.28 9.58 10.91
CA ILE A 25 -3.91 10.46 9.93
C ILE A 25 -4.29 9.67 8.67
N GLY A 26 -3.40 8.79 8.21
CA GLY A 26 -3.64 7.92 7.07
C GLY A 26 -4.79 6.95 7.29
N ILE A 27 -4.97 6.40 8.49
CA ILE A 27 -6.11 5.54 8.83
C ILE A 27 -7.41 6.34 8.77
N ILE A 28 -7.45 7.52 9.40
CA ILE A 28 -8.65 8.37 9.43
C ILE A 28 -9.07 8.76 8.01
N MET A 29 -8.13 9.21 7.19
CA MET A 29 -8.41 9.61 5.81
C MET A 29 -8.90 8.44 4.96
N GLN A 30 -8.27 7.27 5.07
CA GLN A 30 -8.72 6.12 4.30
C GLN A 30 -10.08 5.60 4.77
N LEU A 31 -10.38 5.64 6.07
CA LEU A 31 -11.71 5.29 6.59
C LEU A 31 -12.79 6.23 6.06
N ALA A 32 -12.51 7.54 5.97
CA ALA A 32 -13.44 8.50 5.41
C ALA A 32 -13.73 8.19 3.93
N VAL A 33 -12.69 7.98 3.12
CA VAL A 33 -12.83 7.64 1.69
C VAL A 33 -13.53 6.29 1.51
N PHE A 34 -13.17 5.29 2.32
CA PHE A 34 -13.81 3.97 2.27
C PHE A 34 -15.29 4.05 2.63
N GLY A 35 -15.67 4.82 3.66
CA GLY A 35 -17.07 5.06 4.02
C GLY A 35 -17.86 5.75 2.92
N ILE A 36 -17.28 6.77 2.27
CA ILE A 36 -17.90 7.43 1.10
C ILE A 36 -18.08 6.44 -0.04
N GLY A 37 -17.05 5.63 -0.35
CA GLY A 37 -17.12 4.62 -1.40
C GLY A 37 -18.21 3.58 -1.15
N LEU A 38 -18.32 3.06 0.08
CA LEU A 38 -19.39 2.15 0.47
C LEU A 38 -20.78 2.77 0.29
N GLY A 39 -20.95 4.04 0.68
CA GLY A 39 -22.20 4.76 0.50
C GLY A 39 -22.58 4.90 -0.98
N LEU A 40 -21.62 5.23 -1.84
CA LEU A 40 -21.84 5.33 -3.29
C LEU A 40 -22.20 3.99 -3.91
N PHE A 41 -21.46 2.91 -3.61
CA PHE A 41 -21.75 1.58 -4.14
C PHE A 41 -23.10 1.03 -3.67
N ALA A 42 -23.49 1.30 -2.43
CA ALA A 42 -24.79 0.92 -1.91
C ALA A 42 -25.94 1.62 -2.65
N GLN A 43 -25.77 2.90 -3.03
CA GLN A 43 -26.79 3.67 -3.76
C GLN A 43 -26.85 3.33 -5.26
N MET A 44 -25.70 3.14 -5.90
CA MET A 44 -25.64 2.95 -7.36
C MET A 44 -25.91 1.50 -7.78
N ASP A 45 -25.22 0.55 -7.14
CA ASP A 45 -25.17 -0.85 -7.60
C ASP A 45 -25.90 -1.81 -6.65
N GLY A 46 -26.40 -1.31 -5.51
CA GLY A 46 -27.01 -2.12 -4.46
C GLY A 46 -26.02 -3.12 -3.83
N VAL A 47 -24.72 -2.92 -4.02
CA VAL A 47 -23.68 -3.84 -3.55
C VAL A 47 -23.49 -3.65 -2.05
N VAL A 48 -23.90 -4.66 -1.28
CA VAL A 48 -23.68 -4.71 0.16
C VAL A 48 -22.46 -5.59 0.44
N ILE A 49 -21.43 -4.99 1.03
CA ILE A 49 -20.23 -5.73 1.45
C ILE A 49 -20.53 -6.51 2.72
N SER A 50 -20.13 -7.79 2.76
CA SER A 50 -20.31 -8.63 3.94
C SER A 50 -19.56 -8.07 5.16
N LEU A 51 -20.10 -8.27 6.36
CA LEU A 51 -19.47 -7.82 7.60
C LEU A 51 -18.05 -8.41 7.77
N LYS A 52 -17.83 -9.62 7.25
CA LYS A 52 -16.51 -10.28 7.23
C LYS A 52 -15.53 -9.53 6.33
N SER A 53 -15.91 -9.21 5.09
CA SER A 53 -15.05 -8.45 4.17
C SER A 53 -14.80 -7.03 4.68
N LEU A 54 -15.76 -6.43 5.38
CA LEU A 54 -15.58 -5.14 6.04
C LEU A 54 -14.49 -5.20 7.12
N GLY A 55 -14.52 -6.21 8.00
CA GLY A 55 -13.49 -6.42 9.02
C GLY A 55 -12.10 -6.63 8.43
N LEU A 56 -12.00 -7.45 7.37
CA LEU A 56 -10.74 -7.66 6.65
C LEU A 56 -10.25 -6.39 5.96
N ALA A 57 -11.14 -5.60 5.36
CA ALA A 57 -10.81 -4.33 4.73
C ALA A 57 -10.27 -3.33 5.77
N CYS A 58 -10.87 -3.25 6.96
CA CYS A 58 -10.33 -2.44 8.06
C CYS A 58 -8.89 -2.84 8.44
N GLY A 59 -8.60 -4.14 8.51
CA GLY A 59 -7.24 -4.62 8.72
C GLY A 59 -6.27 -4.21 7.59
N ALA A 60 -6.71 -4.35 6.34
CA ALA A 60 -5.94 -3.93 5.17
C ALA A 60 -5.69 -2.41 5.13
N LEU A 61 -6.64 -1.58 5.58
CA LEU A 61 -6.49 -0.12 5.70
C LEU A 61 -5.38 0.26 6.69
N VAL A 62 -5.33 -0.41 7.85
CA VAL A 62 -4.27 -0.20 8.84
C VAL A 62 -2.92 -0.58 8.25
N LEU A 63 -2.82 -1.76 7.64
CA LEU A 63 -1.58 -2.24 7.04
C LEU A 63 -1.11 -1.32 5.89
N ASN A 64 -2.03 -0.86 5.05
CA ASN A 64 -1.76 0.09 3.98
C ASN A 64 -1.28 1.45 4.53
N SER A 65 -1.83 1.91 5.66
CA SER A 65 -1.37 3.14 6.32
C SER A 65 0.05 3.00 6.86
N VAL A 66 0.36 1.85 7.47
CA VAL A 66 1.68 1.53 8.01
C VAL A 66 2.74 1.52 6.89
N VAL A 67 2.50 0.78 5.80
CA VAL A 67 3.48 0.69 4.70
C VAL A 67 3.67 2.02 3.99
N SER A 68 2.60 2.79 3.76
CA SER A 68 2.67 4.10 3.09
C SER A 68 3.39 5.13 3.96
N SER A 69 3.17 5.09 5.27
CA SER A 69 3.88 5.93 6.23
C SER A 69 5.35 5.54 6.35
N ALA A 70 5.67 4.24 6.31
CA ALA A 70 7.04 3.74 6.34
C ALA A 70 7.81 4.16 5.08
N LEU A 71 7.17 4.09 3.90
CA LEU A 71 7.73 4.55 2.63
C LEU A 71 8.00 6.06 2.67
N SER A 72 7.03 6.85 3.13
CA SER A 72 7.18 8.29 3.28
C SER A 72 8.32 8.67 4.24
N LEU A 73 8.46 7.93 5.34
CA LEU A 73 9.55 8.11 6.30
C LEU A 73 10.91 7.70 5.72
N ALA A 74 10.96 6.62 4.92
CA ALA A 74 12.17 6.21 4.23
C ALA A 74 12.66 7.30 3.27
N ILE A 75 11.77 7.86 2.45
CA ILE A 75 12.07 8.99 1.55
C ILE A 75 12.56 10.21 2.35
N LEU A 76 11.88 10.54 3.46
CA LEU A 76 12.30 11.62 4.35
C LEU A 76 13.71 11.37 4.94
N SER A 77 14.01 10.12 5.31
CA SER A 77 15.27 9.79 5.95
C SER A 77 16.48 9.92 5.02
N VAL A 78 16.33 9.58 3.73
CA VAL A 78 17.44 9.62 2.75
C VAL A 78 17.65 11.01 2.15
N THR A 79 16.62 11.86 2.13
CA THR A 79 16.71 13.22 1.57
C THR A 79 17.43 14.17 2.52
N ARG A 80 18.16 15.15 1.96
CA ARG A 80 18.98 16.12 2.71
C ARG A 80 18.46 17.55 2.61
N ASN A 81 17.71 17.88 1.55
CA ASN A 81 17.13 19.20 1.33
C ASN A 81 15.61 19.09 1.05
N ARG A 82 14.89 20.21 1.21
CA ARG A 82 13.43 20.23 1.03
C ARG A 82 13.01 20.04 -0.43
N SER A 83 13.79 20.55 -1.39
CA SER A 83 13.49 20.48 -2.82
C SER A 83 13.45 19.04 -3.34
N SER A 84 14.44 18.20 -2.96
CA SER A 84 14.47 16.79 -3.30
C SER A 84 13.35 16.00 -2.63
N LEU A 85 13.01 16.32 -1.37
CA LEU A 85 11.88 15.69 -0.67
C LEU A 85 10.56 15.96 -1.40
N THR A 86 10.28 17.22 -1.74
CA THR A 86 9.06 17.58 -2.48
C THR A 86 9.04 16.91 -3.85
N SER A 87 10.14 16.94 -4.59
CA SER A 87 10.22 16.34 -5.93
C SER A 87 9.97 14.83 -5.92
N LEU A 88 10.61 14.10 -4.99
CA LEU A 88 10.38 12.66 -4.84
C LEU A 88 8.97 12.35 -4.36
N GLY A 89 8.44 13.14 -3.42
CA GLY A 89 7.06 12.99 -2.95
C GLY A 89 6.04 13.16 -4.08
N THR A 90 6.21 14.18 -4.93
CA THR A 90 5.36 14.39 -6.12
C THR A 90 5.49 13.21 -7.09
N LEU A 91 6.71 12.76 -7.39
CA LEU A 91 6.92 11.64 -8.31
C LEU A 91 6.23 10.36 -7.82
N VAL A 92 6.45 10.00 -6.55
CA VAL A 92 5.81 8.81 -5.94
C VAL A 92 4.28 8.99 -5.92
N GLY A 93 3.78 10.18 -5.58
CA GLY A 93 2.36 10.49 -5.59
C GLY A 93 1.72 10.32 -6.97
N THR A 94 2.30 10.92 -8.00
CA THR A 94 1.80 10.85 -9.38
C THR A 94 1.87 9.43 -9.94
N LEU A 95 2.97 8.71 -9.69
CA LEU A 95 3.12 7.35 -10.18
C LEU A 95 2.32 6.32 -9.38
N SER A 96 1.90 6.63 -8.14
CA SER A 96 1.24 5.66 -7.25
C SER A 96 0.02 4.98 -7.87
N GLY A 97 -0.85 5.73 -8.57
CA GLY A 97 -2.03 5.17 -9.22
C GLY A 97 -1.69 4.24 -10.39
N PHE A 98 -0.66 4.58 -11.16
CA PHE A 98 -0.14 3.72 -12.21
C PHE A 98 0.52 2.47 -11.65
N LEU A 99 1.39 2.64 -10.65
CA LEU A 99 2.14 1.54 -10.03
C LEU A 99 1.25 0.59 -9.23
N SER A 100 0.11 1.05 -8.71
CA SER A 100 -0.91 0.21 -8.07
C SER A 100 -1.84 -0.50 -9.06
N GLY A 101 -1.71 -0.23 -10.36
CA GLY A 101 -2.56 -0.82 -11.41
C GLY A 101 -4.00 -0.34 -11.35
N VAL A 102 -4.22 0.90 -10.91
CA VAL A 102 -5.55 1.52 -10.86
C VAL A 102 -5.96 2.04 -12.24
N TYR A 103 -5.00 2.58 -13.00
CA TYR A 103 -5.26 3.13 -14.33
C TYR A 103 -5.07 2.13 -15.48
N ILE A 104 -4.19 1.14 -15.30
CA ILE A 104 -3.85 0.14 -16.32
C ILE A 104 -3.87 -1.25 -15.66
N PRO A 105 -4.61 -2.23 -16.21
CA PRO A 105 -4.59 -3.60 -15.72
C PRO A 105 -3.19 -4.22 -15.82
N MET A 106 -2.82 -5.02 -14.82
CA MET A 106 -1.52 -5.71 -14.77
C MET A 106 -1.23 -6.53 -16.04
N GLY A 107 -2.24 -7.24 -16.55
CA GLY A 107 -2.08 -8.10 -17.74
C GLY A 107 -1.90 -7.34 -19.06
N ALA A 108 -2.20 -6.04 -19.10
CA ALA A 108 -2.01 -5.22 -20.29
C ALA A 108 -0.58 -4.69 -20.45
N LEU A 109 0.27 -4.88 -19.43
CA LEU A 109 1.64 -4.37 -19.40
C LEU A 109 2.65 -5.42 -19.86
N PRO A 110 3.74 -4.99 -20.53
CA PRO A 110 4.88 -5.87 -20.80
C PRO A 110 5.55 -6.30 -19.48
N GLU A 111 6.35 -7.37 -19.52
CA GLU A 111 6.98 -7.96 -18.33
C GLU A 111 7.76 -6.96 -17.47
N ILE A 112 8.45 -6.01 -18.12
CA ILE A 112 9.20 -4.94 -17.45
C ILE A 112 8.24 -4.05 -16.62
N GLY A 113 7.12 -3.65 -17.20
CA GLY A 113 6.11 -2.83 -16.51
C GLY A 113 5.53 -3.56 -15.30
N GLN A 114 5.19 -4.85 -15.46
CA GLN A 114 4.72 -5.68 -14.35
C GLN A 114 5.77 -5.82 -13.25
N THR A 115 7.05 -5.95 -13.60
CA THR A 115 8.15 -6.06 -12.65
C THR A 115 8.32 -4.79 -11.83
N ILE A 116 8.29 -3.62 -12.49
CA ILE A 116 8.36 -2.31 -11.81
C ILE A 116 7.21 -2.16 -10.80
N MET A 117 5.99 -2.55 -11.19
CA MET A 117 4.83 -2.49 -10.30
C MET A 117 4.98 -3.43 -9.09
N LYS A 118 5.51 -4.64 -9.29
CA LYS A 118 5.78 -5.60 -8.21
C LYS A 118 6.85 -5.13 -7.22
N CYS A 119 7.66 -4.13 -7.57
CA CYS A 119 8.61 -3.50 -6.64
C CYS A 119 7.95 -2.40 -5.78
N TYR A 120 6.74 -1.96 -6.14
CA TYR A 120 6.02 -0.93 -5.40
C TYR A 120 5.05 -1.57 -4.40
N PRO A 121 5.17 -1.29 -3.08
CA PRO A 121 4.32 -1.92 -2.08
C PRO A 121 2.82 -1.63 -2.28
N GLY A 122 2.47 -0.47 -2.84
CA GLY A 122 1.06 -0.12 -3.11
C GLY A 122 0.37 -1.05 -4.12
N ALA A 123 1.12 -1.75 -4.98
CA ALA A 123 0.55 -2.78 -5.85
C ALA A 123 -0.04 -3.95 -5.04
N TYR A 124 0.65 -4.39 -3.99
CA TYR A 124 0.16 -5.44 -3.08
C TYR A 124 -1.00 -4.93 -2.22
N SER A 125 -1.00 -3.66 -1.80
CA SER A 125 -2.16 -3.05 -1.13
C SER A 125 -3.40 -3.08 -2.02
N ALA A 126 -3.27 -2.66 -3.28
CA ALA A 126 -4.37 -2.66 -4.23
C ALA A 126 -4.87 -4.10 -4.51
N SER A 127 -3.95 -5.04 -4.70
CA SER A 127 -4.27 -6.47 -4.85
C SER A 127 -5.01 -7.02 -3.63
N LEU A 128 -4.57 -6.71 -2.40
CA LEU A 128 -5.21 -7.12 -1.16
C LEU A 128 -6.65 -6.61 -1.06
N PHE A 129 -6.88 -5.32 -1.34
CA PHE A 129 -8.23 -4.77 -1.36
C PHE A 129 -9.11 -5.43 -2.42
N ARG A 130 -8.61 -5.65 -3.65
CA ARG A 130 -9.37 -6.35 -4.69
C ARG A 130 -9.73 -7.77 -4.25
N GLN A 131 -8.80 -8.51 -3.64
CA GLN A 131 -9.05 -9.86 -3.15
C GLN A 131 -10.11 -9.90 -2.05
N ILE A 132 -10.13 -8.92 -1.13
CA ILE A 132 -11.10 -8.87 -0.02
C ILE A 132 -12.48 -8.42 -0.50
N LEU A 133 -12.52 -7.36 -1.33
CA LEU A 133 -13.75 -6.67 -1.70
C LEU A 133 -14.47 -7.34 -2.87
N LEU A 134 -13.77 -8.08 -3.73
CA LEU A 134 -14.35 -8.77 -4.88
C LEU A 134 -14.58 -10.28 -4.63
N ASP A 135 -14.23 -10.83 -3.46
CA ASP A 135 -14.28 -12.28 -3.20
C ASP A 135 -15.66 -12.88 -3.49
N GLU A 136 -16.73 -12.25 -2.98
CA GLU A 136 -18.10 -12.73 -3.18
C GLU A 136 -18.55 -12.55 -4.64
N GLN A 137 -18.29 -11.39 -5.24
CA GLN A 137 -18.67 -11.10 -6.63
C GLN A 137 -17.99 -12.07 -7.60
N LEU A 138 -16.72 -12.39 -7.38
CA LEU A 138 -16.00 -13.36 -8.21
C LEU A 138 -16.62 -14.76 -8.12
N LYS A 139 -17.07 -15.18 -6.93
CA LYS A 139 -17.76 -16.48 -6.76
C LYS A 139 -19.11 -16.49 -7.48
N THR A 140 -19.88 -15.41 -7.39
CA THR A 140 -21.19 -15.33 -8.05
C THR A 140 -21.05 -15.26 -9.57
N THR A 141 -20.17 -14.41 -10.09
CA THR A 141 -20.02 -14.19 -11.53
C THR A 141 -19.29 -15.33 -12.23
N PHE A 142 -18.25 -15.91 -11.61
CA PHE A 142 -17.43 -16.97 -12.22
C PHE A 142 -17.75 -18.36 -11.68
N GLY A 143 -18.77 -18.52 -10.84
CA GLY A 143 -19.08 -19.80 -10.18
C GLY A 143 -19.40 -20.96 -11.13
N GLN A 144 -19.87 -20.65 -12.36
CA GLN A 144 -20.15 -21.64 -13.41
C GLN A 144 -19.10 -21.64 -14.54
N VAL A 145 -18.07 -20.82 -14.43
CA VAL A 145 -17.03 -20.67 -15.46
C VAL A 145 -15.81 -21.53 -15.10
N SER A 146 -15.00 -21.88 -16.12
CA SER A 146 -13.77 -22.63 -15.89
C SER A 146 -12.82 -21.92 -14.91
N LYS A 147 -12.11 -22.70 -14.09
CA LYS A 147 -11.09 -22.16 -13.17
C LYS A 147 -9.97 -21.43 -13.91
N SER A 148 -9.67 -21.82 -15.16
CA SER A 148 -8.65 -21.17 -15.99
C SER A 148 -9.03 -19.73 -16.30
N THR A 149 -10.28 -19.50 -16.71
CA THR A 149 -10.81 -18.16 -17.03
C THR A 149 -10.80 -17.26 -15.80
N LEU A 150 -11.16 -17.78 -14.61
CA LEU A 150 -11.08 -17.02 -13.37
C LEU A 150 -9.62 -16.62 -13.03
N THR A 151 -8.68 -17.56 -13.19
CA THR A 151 -7.25 -17.28 -12.93
C THR A 151 -6.70 -16.23 -13.89
N GLU A 152 -7.05 -16.31 -15.18
CA GLU A 152 -6.64 -15.33 -16.18
C GLU A 152 -7.25 -13.94 -15.91
N TYR A 153 -8.52 -13.88 -15.53
CA TYR A 153 -9.17 -12.64 -15.11
C TYR A 153 -8.47 -12.02 -13.90
N LYS A 154 -8.22 -12.83 -12.86
CA LYS A 154 -7.51 -12.38 -11.66
C LYS A 154 -6.10 -11.88 -11.99
N ALA A 155 -5.36 -12.58 -12.83
CA ALA A 155 -4.02 -12.17 -13.27
C ALA A 155 -4.07 -10.84 -14.03
N THR A 156 -5.04 -10.68 -14.93
CA THR A 156 -5.18 -9.49 -15.77
C THR A 156 -5.48 -8.25 -14.94
N PHE A 157 -6.39 -8.35 -13.97
CA PHE A 157 -6.82 -7.22 -13.14
C PHE A 157 -6.03 -7.06 -11.84
N GLY A 158 -4.99 -7.87 -11.61
CA GLY A 158 -4.16 -7.79 -10.41
C GLY A 158 -4.93 -8.11 -9.13
N ILE A 159 -5.79 -9.13 -9.18
CA ILE A 159 -6.48 -9.73 -8.03
C ILE A 159 -5.62 -10.91 -7.55
N GLY A 160 -4.59 -10.59 -6.78
CA GLY A 160 -3.41 -11.43 -6.65
C GLY A 160 -2.39 -11.08 -7.73
N LEU A 161 -1.15 -10.85 -7.32
CA LEU A 161 -0.03 -10.56 -8.22
C LEU A 161 0.67 -11.87 -8.59
N SER A 162 1.04 -12.04 -9.86
CA SER A 162 1.75 -13.24 -10.30
C SER A 162 3.21 -13.21 -9.84
N LEU A 163 3.54 -14.07 -8.88
CA LEU A 163 4.91 -14.35 -8.43
C LEU A 163 5.25 -15.80 -8.78
N ASN A 164 6.31 -16.02 -9.55
CA ASN A 164 6.72 -17.36 -10.00
C ASN A 164 5.58 -18.18 -10.64
N ALA A 165 4.80 -17.54 -11.53
CA ALA A 165 3.64 -18.12 -12.21
C ALA A 165 2.45 -18.50 -11.29
N GLN A 166 2.46 -18.12 -10.01
CA GLN A 166 1.33 -18.29 -9.08
C GLN A 166 0.81 -16.92 -8.63
N LEU A 167 -0.51 -16.78 -8.56
CA LEU A 167 -1.13 -15.58 -8.01
C LEU A 167 -1.02 -15.56 -6.49
N THR A 168 -0.63 -14.41 -5.94
CA THR A 168 -0.60 -14.23 -4.49
C THR A 168 -2.00 -14.29 -3.89
N THR A 169 -2.07 -14.84 -2.69
CA THR A 169 -3.25 -14.82 -1.83
C THR A 169 -3.27 -13.56 -0.95
N ALA A 170 -4.44 -13.22 -0.39
CA ALA A 170 -4.58 -12.08 0.51
C ALA A 170 -3.64 -12.18 1.74
N ALA A 171 -3.40 -13.40 2.22
CA ALA A 171 -2.45 -13.65 3.31
C ALA A 171 -1.00 -13.37 2.86
N GLN A 172 -0.62 -13.79 1.66
CA GLN A 172 0.71 -13.51 1.10
C GLN A 172 0.90 -12.02 0.85
N ASP A 173 -0.08 -11.32 0.28
CA ASP A 173 0.00 -9.87 0.08
C ASP A 173 0.14 -9.14 1.42
N SER A 174 -0.61 -9.55 2.44
CA SER A 174 -0.49 -8.98 3.79
C SER A 174 0.90 -9.21 4.39
N LEU A 175 1.47 -10.40 4.20
CA LEU A 175 2.81 -10.74 4.68
C LEU A 175 3.89 -9.95 3.92
N ILE A 176 3.75 -9.81 2.60
CA ILE A 176 4.66 -9.00 1.77
C ILE A 176 4.63 -7.55 2.23
N LEU A 177 3.45 -6.97 2.46
CA LEU A 177 3.30 -5.60 2.97
C LEU A 177 3.94 -5.42 4.36
N ALA A 178 3.82 -6.42 5.24
CA ALA A 178 4.48 -6.40 6.54
C ALA A 178 6.01 -6.44 6.38
N ILE A 179 6.55 -7.28 5.50
CA ILE A 179 7.98 -7.35 5.20
C ILE A 179 8.48 -6.02 4.61
N PHE A 180 7.76 -5.43 3.66
CA PHE A 180 8.09 -4.10 3.11
C PHE A 180 8.13 -3.05 4.22
N SER A 181 7.14 -3.05 5.11
CA SER A 181 7.09 -2.10 6.23
C SER A 181 8.30 -2.25 7.15
N ILE A 182 8.64 -3.48 7.54
CA ILE A 182 9.81 -3.78 8.37
C ILE A 182 11.10 -3.37 7.66
N GLY A 183 11.24 -3.71 6.37
CA GLY A 183 12.40 -3.35 5.56
C GLY A 183 12.60 -1.85 5.44
N LEU A 184 11.53 -1.09 5.16
CA LEU A 184 11.56 0.37 5.07
C LEU A 184 11.93 1.02 6.41
N ILE A 185 11.38 0.54 7.52
CA ILE A 185 11.76 1.00 8.87
C ILE A 185 13.23 0.64 9.17
N GLY A 186 13.70 -0.53 8.74
CA GLY A 186 15.10 -0.94 8.83
C GLY A 186 16.04 -0.01 8.07
N VAL A 187 15.68 0.42 6.86
CA VAL A 187 16.41 1.42 6.09
C VAL A 187 16.50 2.74 6.86
N VAL A 188 15.39 3.22 7.40
CA VAL A 188 15.37 4.44 8.23
C VAL A 188 16.32 4.31 9.43
N ALA A 189 16.27 3.19 10.14
CA ALA A 189 17.15 2.94 11.29
C ALA A 189 18.64 2.91 10.88
N GLY A 190 18.97 2.28 9.74
CA GLY A 190 20.32 2.24 9.18
C GLY A 190 20.85 3.64 8.83
N VAL A 191 20.05 4.42 8.10
CA VAL A 191 20.41 5.81 7.73
C VAL A 191 20.60 6.68 8.96
N LEU A 192 19.76 6.53 9.99
CA LEU A 192 19.90 7.26 11.25
C LEU A 192 21.15 6.86 12.04
N LYS A 193 21.56 5.58 12.01
CA LYS A 193 22.83 5.13 12.61
C LYS A 193 24.04 5.74 11.92
N VAL A 194 24.09 5.71 10.59
CA VAL A 194 25.20 6.30 9.81
C VAL A 194 25.33 7.80 10.10
N ARG A 195 24.21 8.54 10.09
CA ARG A 195 24.19 9.99 10.39
C ARG A 195 24.60 10.35 11.83
N ARG A 196 24.55 9.40 12.76
CA ARG A 196 25.06 9.58 14.13
C ARG A 196 26.56 9.33 14.22
N ALA A 197 27.09 8.39 13.43
CA ALA A 197 28.52 8.09 13.40
C ALA A 197 29.35 9.18 12.68
N GLU A 198 28.73 9.95 11.78
CA GLU A 198 29.37 11.09 11.09
C GLU A 198 29.43 12.39 11.92
N LYS A 199 28.93 12.40 13.17
CA LYS A 199 28.95 13.55 14.09
C LYS A 199 29.89 13.31 15.26
#